data_AF-A0A3D5JZ81-F1
#
_entry.id   AF-A0A3D5JZ81-F1
#
_cell.length_a   1.000
_cell.length_b   1.000
_cell.length_c   1.000
_cell.angle_alpha   90.00
_cell.angle_beta   90.00
_cell.angle_gamma   90.00
#
_symmetry.space_group_name_H-M   'P 1'
#
loop_
_entity.id
_entity.type
_entity.pdbx_description
1 polymer ?
#
loop_
_entity_poly.entity_id
_entity_poly.type
_entity_poly.pdbx_seq_one_letter_code
_entity_poly.pdbx_strand_id
1 'polypeptide(L)'
;MQGIPFLLAQTNVNPGTNSSPDTPTSTSPETSAVADFFDTGAMGLLLEGGPFMWPILLMALVGLAVIIERWRSLKMLGSDNTELKNSVLNDLAANRIEKALIRCEQAAGPVAAILANGLRKYLVLSKLDYDPARLEEKVVKSMESYGAHILAALERHLPMLAIVASVAPMVGFLGTVQGMIVAFSDIVEMDKTGGGNIIQAAAAGIQVALLTTCFGLIVGIPAYMAFNYFSSVINTFVLDVEESAAELVMAVTLQLTLRESAESGQPKNASP
;
A
#
# COMPACT_ATOMS: atom_id res chain seq x y z
N MET A 1 -1.35 86.00 10.52
CA MET A 1 -1.54 84.74 9.77
C MET A 1 -2.87 84.85 9.05
N GLN A 2 -2.84 85.22 7.76
CA GLN A 2 -4.02 85.47 6.93
C GLN A 2 -4.65 84.14 6.50
N GLY A 3 -5.98 84.13 6.35
CA GLY A 3 -6.76 82.97 5.90
C GLY A 3 -7.39 83.13 4.52
N ILE A 4 -7.79 81.96 3.97
CA ILE A 4 -8.84 81.60 2.96
C ILE A 4 -8.74 82.25 1.55
N PRO A 5 -9.39 81.74 0.45
CA PRO A 5 -10.14 80.49 0.20
C PRO A 5 -10.00 79.81 -1.22
N PHE A 6 -10.60 78.62 -1.40
CA PHE A 6 -11.48 78.13 -2.50
C PHE A 6 -11.17 78.45 -4.00
N LEU A 7 -11.01 77.43 -4.89
CA LEU A 7 -11.85 77.19 -6.11
C LEU A 7 -11.44 75.95 -6.98
N LEU A 8 -12.38 74.99 -7.10
CA LEU A 8 -12.84 74.18 -8.27
C LEU A 8 -11.92 73.69 -9.42
N ALA A 9 -11.89 72.35 -9.55
CA ALA A 9 -12.32 71.50 -10.69
C ALA A 9 -12.04 71.90 -12.16
N GLN A 10 -11.33 71.00 -12.88
CA GLN A 10 -11.67 70.48 -14.23
C GLN A 10 -11.02 69.08 -14.36
N THR A 11 -11.78 67.99 -14.35
CA THR A 11 -12.24 67.25 -15.54
C THR A 11 -11.17 67.04 -16.62
N ASN A 12 -10.65 65.81 -16.70
CA ASN A 12 -10.31 65.25 -17.99
C ASN A 12 -10.69 63.76 -18.01
N VAL A 13 -11.94 63.53 -18.40
CA VAL A 13 -12.44 62.24 -18.88
C VAL A 13 -12.16 62.23 -20.37
N ASN A 14 -11.41 61.24 -20.86
CA ASN A 14 -11.59 60.77 -22.23
C ASN A 14 -11.71 59.23 -22.22
N PRO A 15 -12.68 58.64 -22.95
CA PRO A 15 -13.09 57.25 -22.81
C PRO A 15 -12.60 56.37 -23.98
N GLY A 16 -12.67 55.05 -23.77
CA GLY A 16 -12.53 54.02 -24.80
C GLY A 16 -11.12 53.41 -24.85
N THR A 17 -10.90 52.10 -24.95
CA THR A 17 -11.77 50.97 -25.28
C THR A 17 -11.03 49.67 -24.90
N ASN A 18 -11.75 48.74 -24.29
CA ASN A 18 -11.60 47.27 -24.35
C ASN A 18 -10.20 46.63 -24.28
N SER A 19 -9.91 45.91 -23.18
CA SER A 19 -9.87 44.43 -23.14
C SER A 19 -9.17 43.93 -21.87
N SER A 20 -9.89 43.26 -20.97
CA SER A 20 -9.32 42.16 -20.17
C SER A 20 -9.30 40.90 -21.06
N PRO A 21 -8.47 39.86 -20.86
CA PRO A 21 -7.85 39.47 -19.59
C PRO A 21 -6.44 38.85 -19.72
N ASP A 22 -5.39 39.49 -19.20
CA ASP A 22 -4.12 38.78 -18.96
C ASP A 22 -3.95 38.53 -17.47
N THR A 23 -4.44 37.35 -17.07
CA THR A 23 -4.04 36.63 -15.88
C THR A 23 -2.51 36.54 -15.85
N PRO A 24 -1.80 37.10 -14.85
CA PRO A 24 -0.48 36.61 -14.57
C PRO A 24 -0.67 35.23 -13.96
N THR A 25 -0.47 34.20 -14.77
CA THR A 25 -0.29 32.82 -14.34
C THR A 25 0.76 32.83 -13.23
N SER A 26 0.31 32.67 -11.99
CA SER A 26 1.15 32.34 -10.86
C SER A 26 1.64 30.90 -11.05
N THR A 27 2.65 30.71 -11.90
CA THR A 27 3.46 29.50 -11.85
C THR A 27 4.23 29.53 -10.55
N SER A 28 3.78 28.71 -9.61
CA SER A 28 4.42 28.39 -8.34
C SER A 28 5.91 28.11 -8.55
N PRO A 29 6.84 28.89 -7.95
CA PRO A 29 8.28 28.67 -8.07
C PRO A 29 8.72 27.30 -7.54
N GLU A 30 7.88 26.66 -6.72
CA GLU A 30 8.15 25.35 -6.14
C GLU A 30 8.19 24.24 -7.19
N THR A 31 7.38 24.30 -8.25
CA THR A 31 7.31 23.21 -9.25
C THR A 31 8.50 23.23 -10.21
N SER A 32 9.06 24.41 -10.50
CA SER A 32 10.27 24.57 -11.31
C SER A 32 11.51 24.08 -10.57
N ALA A 33 11.61 24.35 -9.27
CA ALA A 33 12.75 23.95 -8.46
C ALA A 33 12.87 22.42 -8.33
N VAL A 34 11.75 21.68 -8.24
CA VAL A 34 11.78 20.22 -8.24
C VAL A 34 12.14 19.64 -9.60
N ALA A 35 11.70 20.27 -10.71
CA ALA A 35 12.05 19.81 -12.06
C ALA A 35 13.54 20.07 -12.39
N ASP A 36 14.05 21.27 -12.08
CA ASP A 36 15.48 21.61 -12.23
C ASP A 36 16.38 20.76 -11.32
N PHE A 37 15.86 20.31 -10.17
CA PHE A 37 16.53 19.39 -9.24
C PHE A 37 16.71 17.97 -9.83
N PHE A 38 15.79 17.49 -10.67
CA PHE A 38 15.96 16.23 -11.38
C PHE A 38 16.85 16.38 -12.64
N ASP A 39 16.85 17.55 -13.30
CA ASP A 39 17.58 17.79 -14.55
C ASP A 39 19.07 18.18 -14.36
N THR A 40 19.47 18.80 -13.24
CA THR A 40 20.86 19.26 -13.02
C THR A 40 21.81 18.17 -12.51
N GLY A 41 21.31 16.95 -12.32
CA GLY A 41 22.10 15.77 -11.96
C GLY A 41 21.85 15.34 -10.52
N ALA A 42 20.86 14.47 -10.33
CA ALA A 42 20.58 13.79 -9.06
C ALA A 42 21.84 13.20 -8.41
N MET A 43 22.83 12.80 -9.22
CA MET A 43 24.14 12.30 -8.77
C MET A 43 24.96 13.38 -8.04
N GLY A 44 24.95 14.62 -8.51
CA GLY A 44 25.66 15.75 -7.91
C GLY A 44 25.04 16.18 -6.59
N LEU A 45 23.71 16.27 -6.54
CA LEU A 45 22.95 16.53 -5.32
C LEU A 45 23.13 15.42 -4.26
N LEU A 46 23.38 14.18 -4.70
CA LEU A 46 23.72 13.05 -3.84
C LEU A 46 25.10 13.11 -3.22
N LEU A 47 26.07 13.66 -3.93
CA LEU A 47 27.41 13.92 -3.41
C LEU A 47 27.40 15.11 -2.44
N GLU A 48 26.52 16.08 -2.66
CA GLU A 48 26.42 17.31 -1.88
C GLU A 48 25.60 17.13 -0.58
N GLY A 49 24.61 16.22 -0.55
CA GLY A 49 23.77 15.91 0.62
C GLY A 49 24.47 15.23 1.81
N GLY A 50 25.79 15.02 1.75
CA GLY A 50 26.57 14.51 2.86
C GLY A 50 26.40 12.99 3.13
N PRO A 51 26.97 12.48 4.24
CA PRO A 51 27.04 11.04 4.49
C PRO A 51 25.67 10.38 4.74
N PHE A 52 24.67 11.14 5.20
CA PHE A 52 23.31 10.64 5.46
C PHE A 52 22.51 10.38 4.19
N MET A 53 22.99 10.82 3.03
CA MET A 53 22.40 10.52 1.72
C MET A 53 22.48 9.03 1.36
N TRP A 54 23.60 8.38 1.68
CA TRP A 54 23.87 6.96 1.39
C TRP A 54 22.84 6.00 1.99
N PRO A 55 22.51 6.07 3.30
CA PRO A 55 21.48 5.20 3.87
C PRO A 55 20.08 5.49 3.31
N ILE A 56 19.75 6.75 2.99
CA ILE A 56 18.47 7.10 2.36
C ILE A 56 18.37 6.47 0.96
N LEU A 57 19.45 6.53 0.17
CA LEU A 57 19.48 5.90 -1.15
C LEU A 57 19.36 4.38 -1.06
N LEU A 58 20.02 3.74 -0.08
CA LEU A 58 19.85 2.31 0.15
C LEU A 58 18.39 1.96 0.46
N MET A 59 17.75 2.74 1.35
CA MET A 59 16.33 2.58 1.68
C MET A 59 15.42 2.81 0.47
N ALA A 60 15.76 3.75 -0.41
CA ALA A 60 15.04 3.99 -1.66
C ALA A 60 15.14 2.78 -2.60
N LEU A 61 16.33 2.21 -2.76
CA LEU A 61 16.54 1.03 -3.60
C LEU A 61 15.78 -0.19 -3.06
N VAL A 62 15.87 -0.45 -1.75
CA VAL A 62 15.15 -1.56 -1.11
C VAL A 62 13.63 -1.34 -1.19
N GLY A 63 13.16 -0.14 -0.88
CA GLY A 63 11.75 0.21 -0.96
C GLY A 63 11.19 0.02 -2.38
N LEU A 64 11.90 0.53 -3.39
CA LEU A 64 11.50 0.39 -4.79
C LEU A 64 11.51 -1.08 -5.24
N ALA A 65 12.52 -1.85 -4.86
CA ALA A 65 12.60 -3.28 -5.18
C ALA A 65 11.40 -4.05 -4.60
N VAL A 66 11.06 -3.80 -3.33
CA VAL A 66 9.90 -4.42 -2.66
C VAL A 66 8.59 -4.00 -3.31
N ILE A 67 8.42 -2.72 -3.67
CA ILE A 67 7.22 -2.23 -4.38
C ILE A 67 7.04 -2.96 -5.71
N ILE A 68 8.11 -3.08 -6.50
CA ILE A 68 8.06 -3.74 -7.81
C ILE A 68 7.75 -5.23 -7.67
N GLU A 69 8.41 -5.93 -6.72
CA GLU A 69 8.14 -7.32 -6.42
C GLU A 69 6.67 -7.54 -6.03
N ARG A 70 6.15 -6.67 -5.14
CA ARG A 70 4.78 -6.77 -4.64
C ARG A 70 3.75 -6.44 -5.71
N TRP A 71 3.99 -5.46 -6.56
CA TRP A 71 3.10 -5.19 -7.70
C TRP A 71 2.98 -6.41 -8.60
N ARG A 72 4.10 -7.06 -8.94
CA ARG A 72 4.07 -8.31 -9.74
C ARG A 72 3.31 -9.43 -9.04
N SER A 73 3.55 -9.62 -7.74
CA SER A 73 2.84 -10.63 -6.94
C SER A 73 1.34 -10.36 -6.90
N LEU A 74 0.93 -9.10 -6.73
CA LEU A 74 -0.47 -8.71 -6.60
C LEU A 74 -1.23 -8.81 -7.92
N LYS A 75 -0.59 -8.49 -9.04
CA LYS A 75 -1.17 -8.66 -10.38
C LYS A 75 -1.50 -10.13 -10.68
N MET A 76 -0.82 -11.07 -10.02
CA MET A 76 -1.10 -12.50 -10.15
C MET A 76 -2.31 -12.98 -9.32
N LEU A 77 -2.80 -12.14 -8.39
CA LEU A 77 -3.96 -12.43 -7.52
C LEU A 77 -5.30 -11.96 -8.09
N GLY A 78 -5.29 -11.10 -9.10
CA GLY A 78 -6.47 -10.43 -9.65
C GLY A 78 -7.31 -11.29 -10.59
N SER A 79 -7.58 -12.57 -10.25
CA SER A 79 -8.67 -13.32 -10.89
C SER A 79 -9.97 -13.04 -10.16
N ASP A 80 -11.08 -12.92 -10.89
CA ASP A 80 -12.43 -12.66 -10.38
C ASP A 80 -12.87 -13.69 -9.33
N ASN A 81 -12.49 -13.45 -8.06
CA ASN A 81 -12.81 -14.31 -6.94
C ASN A 81 -14.32 -14.43 -6.72
N THR A 82 -15.08 -13.36 -6.98
CA THR A 82 -16.54 -13.31 -6.77
C THR A 82 -17.29 -14.22 -7.75
N GLU A 83 -16.92 -14.22 -9.03
CA GLU A 83 -17.58 -15.08 -10.02
C GLU A 83 -17.24 -16.55 -9.80
N LEU A 84 -15.98 -16.83 -9.43
CA LEU A 84 -15.55 -18.17 -9.02
C LEU A 84 -16.36 -18.66 -7.81
N LYS A 85 -16.39 -17.85 -6.75
CA LYS A 85 -17.05 -18.17 -5.49
C LYS A 85 -18.53 -18.51 -5.73
N ASN A 86 -19.25 -17.63 -6.43
CA ASN A 86 -20.65 -17.86 -6.80
C ASN A 86 -20.85 -19.16 -7.59
N SER A 87 -19.96 -19.44 -8.55
CA SER A 87 -20.02 -20.67 -9.34
C SER A 87 -19.78 -21.93 -8.50
N VAL A 88 -18.82 -21.87 -7.57
CA VAL A 88 -18.49 -22.99 -6.68
C VAL A 88 -19.64 -23.26 -5.71
N LEU A 89 -20.23 -22.21 -5.12
CA LEU A 89 -21.41 -22.33 -4.25
C LEU A 89 -22.60 -22.96 -4.98
N ASN A 90 -22.84 -22.55 -6.23
CA ASN A 90 -23.90 -23.14 -7.06
C ASN A 90 -23.65 -24.63 -7.34
N ASP A 91 -22.39 -25.01 -7.59
CA ASP A 91 -22.01 -26.41 -7.78
C ASP A 91 -22.14 -27.22 -6.47
N LEU A 92 -21.79 -26.64 -5.32
CA LEU A 92 -21.99 -27.22 -3.97
C LEU A 92 -23.47 -27.42 -3.63
N ALA A 93 -24.31 -26.40 -3.86
CA ALA A 93 -25.76 -26.47 -3.64
C ALA A 93 -26.43 -27.55 -4.50
N ALA A 94 -25.92 -27.76 -5.72
CA ALA A 94 -26.38 -28.80 -6.62
C ALA A 94 -25.73 -30.18 -6.36
N ASN A 95 -25.01 -30.35 -5.26
CA ASN A 95 -24.30 -31.57 -4.87
C ASN A 95 -23.27 -32.07 -5.91
N ARG A 96 -22.67 -31.14 -6.67
CA ARG A 96 -21.67 -31.40 -7.72
C ARG A 96 -20.27 -31.04 -7.23
N ILE A 97 -19.87 -31.59 -6.08
CA ILE A 97 -18.60 -31.28 -5.38
C ILE A 97 -17.37 -31.54 -6.26
N GLU A 98 -17.40 -32.60 -7.08
CA GLU A 98 -16.28 -32.92 -7.98
C GLU A 98 -16.11 -31.89 -9.11
N LYS A 99 -17.21 -31.32 -9.62
CA LYS A 99 -17.16 -30.20 -10.57
C LYS A 99 -16.66 -28.92 -9.92
N ALA A 100 -17.10 -28.65 -8.68
CA ALA A 100 -16.61 -27.53 -7.90
C ALA A 100 -15.10 -27.61 -7.66
N LEU A 101 -14.56 -28.81 -7.36
CA LEU A 101 -13.12 -29.01 -7.19
C LEU A 101 -12.35 -28.73 -8.49
N ILE A 102 -12.80 -29.27 -9.63
CA ILE A 102 -12.15 -29.04 -10.93
C ILE A 102 -12.14 -27.54 -11.27
N ARG A 103 -13.25 -26.84 -11.01
CA ARG A 103 -13.34 -25.39 -11.24
C ARG A 103 -12.34 -24.62 -10.36
N CYS A 104 -12.20 -24.98 -9.09
CA CYS A 104 -11.22 -24.38 -8.20
C CYS A 104 -9.77 -24.69 -8.63
N GLU A 105 -9.48 -25.91 -9.11
CA GLU A 105 -8.14 -26.28 -9.58
C GLU A 105 -7.75 -25.59 -10.90
N GLN A 106 -8.73 -25.28 -11.74
CA GLN A 106 -8.52 -24.54 -13.00
C GLN A 106 -8.37 -23.04 -12.79
N ALA A 107 -8.85 -22.52 -11.66
CA ALA A 107 -8.79 -21.11 -11.35
C ALA A 107 -7.45 -20.72 -10.73
N ALA A 108 -6.86 -19.65 -11.25
CA ALA A 108 -5.71 -19.02 -10.64
C ALA A 108 -6.16 -18.15 -9.47
N GLY A 109 -5.47 -18.26 -8.33
CA GLY A 109 -5.71 -17.39 -7.19
C GLY A 109 -5.67 -18.16 -5.87
N PRO A 110 -5.39 -17.47 -4.76
CA PRO A 110 -5.22 -18.17 -3.50
C PRO A 110 -6.56 -18.56 -2.87
N VAL A 111 -7.65 -17.82 -3.13
CA VAL A 111 -9.01 -18.20 -2.72
C VAL A 111 -9.38 -19.54 -3.35
N ALA A 112 -9.16 -19.69 -4.66
CA ALA A 112 -9.37 -20.94 -5.39
C ALA A 112 -8.52 -22.09 -4.82
N ALA A 113 -7.25 -21.82 -4.49
CA ALA A 113 -6.36 -22.83 -3.92
C ALA A 113 -6.80 -23.30 -2.52
N ILE A 114 -7.28 -22.39 -1.67
CA ILE A 114 -7.81 -22.72 -0.33
C ILE A 114 -9.10 -23.53 -0.45
N LEU A 115 -10.00 -23.10 -1.34
CA LEU A 115 -11.27 -23.77 -1.59
C LEU A 115 -11.04 -25.19 -2.17
N ALA A 116 -10.13 -25.34 -3.13
CA ALA A 116 -9.71 -26.65 -3.66
C ALA A 116 -9.15 -27.56 -2.55
N ASN A 117 -8.33 -27.03 -1.64
CA ASN A 117 -7.78 -27.79 -0.52
C ASN A 117 -8.90 -28.31 0.40
N GLY A 118 -9.86 -27.44 0.74
CA GLY A 118 -11.04 -27.78 1.53
C GLY A 118 -11.92 -28.85 0.87
N LEU A 119 -12.29 -28.65 -0.42
CA LEU A 119 -13.11 -29.60 -1.18
C LEU A 119 -12.41 -30.96 -1.34
N ARG A 120 -11.11 -30.97 -1.61
CA ARG A 120 -10.32 -32.20 -1.73
C ARG A 120 -10.30 -32.97 -0.42
N LYS A 121 -10.13 -32.26 0.71
CA LYS A 121 -10.18 -32.85 2.04
C LYS A 121 -11.56 -33.43 2.33
N TYR A 122 -12.62 -32.68 2.03
CA TYR A 122 -14.00 -33.14 2.17
C TYR A 122 -14.29 -34.41 1.37
N LEU A 123 -13.93 -34.46 0.09
CA LEU A 123 -14.13 -35.65 -0.76
C LEU A 123 -13.40 -36.89 -0.24
N VAL A 124 -12.18 -36.73 0.26
CA VAL A 124 -11.40 -37.84 0.82
C VAL A 124 -12.06 -38.35 2.10
N LEU A 125 -12.39 -37.49 3.06
CA LEU A 125 -12.96 -37.94 4.32
C LEU A 125 -14.42 -38.43 4.17
N SER A 126 -15.20 -37.87 3.25
CA SER A 126 -16.56 -38.34 2.94
C SER A 126 -16.55 -39.80 2.43
N LYS A 127 -15.53 -40.19 1.66
CA LYS A 127 -15.34 -41.58 1.20
C LYS A 127 -14.89 -42.56 2.30
N LEU A 128 -14.35 -42.06 3.41
CA LEU A 128 -13.86 -42.87 4.53
C LEU A 128 -14.90 -43.09 5.64
N ASP A 129 -16.16 -42.69 5.43
CA ASP A 129 -17.26 -42.82 6.41
C ASP A 129 -16.91 -42.21 7.78
N TYR A 130 -16.26 -41.03 7.73
CA TYR A 130 -15.86 -40.30 8.93
C TYR A 130 -17.07 -39.62 9.59
N ASP A 131 -17.05 -39.53 10.91
CA ASP A 131 -18.07 -38.84 11.71
C ASP A 131 -18.31 -37.40 11.19
N PRO A 132 -19.55 -37.02 10.84
CA PRO A 132 -19.88 -35.71 10.24
C PRO A 132 -19.37 -34.51 11.03
N ALA A 133 -19.42 -34.56 12.37
CA ALA A 133 -18.94 -33.46 13.21
C ALA A 133 -17.40 -33.30 13.13
N ARG A 134 -16.67 -34.42 13.06
CA ARG A 134 -15.20 -34.42 12.94
C ARG A 134 -14.72 -34.13 11.52
N LEU A 135 -15.56 -34.41 10.52
CA LEU A 135 -15.32 -34.09 9.12
C LEU A 135 -15.23 -32.57 8.93
N GLU A 136 -16.24 -31.84 9.43
CA GLU A 136 -16.31 -30.39 9.33
C GLU A 136 -15.08 -29.72 9.98
N GLU A 137 -14.79 -30.07 11.24
CA GLU A 137 -13.63 -29.54 11.98
C GLU A 137 -12.32 -29.74 11.21
N LYS A 138 -12.12 -30.93 10.61
CA LYS A 138 -10.89 -31.25 9.86
C LYS A 138 -10.79 -30.49 8.54
N VAL A 139 -11.91 -30.21 7.87
CA VAL A 139 -11.92 -29.43 6.63
C VAL A 139 -11.60 -27.96 6.96
N VAL A 140 -12.26 -27.38 7.96
CA VAL A 140 -12.03 -26.01 8.43
C VAL A 140 -10.57 -25.81 8.81
N LYS A 141 -10.05 -26.65 9.70
CA LYS A 141 -8.68 -26.57 10.17
C LYS A 141 -7.65 -26.69 9.03
N SER A 142 -7.96 -27.47 8.00
CA SER A 142 -7.10 -27.60 6.82
C SER A 142 -7.10 -26.31 5.99
N MET A 143 -8.26 -25.68 5.82
CA MET A 143 -8.39 -24.41 5.09
C MET A 143 -7.75 -23.25 5.84
N GLU A 144 -7.98 -23.13 7.15
CA GLU A 144 -7.34 -22.12 8.00
C GLU A 144 -5.82 -22.23 7.97
N SER A 145 -5.28 -23.45 8.14
CA SER A 145 -3.84 -23.68 8.12
C SER A 145 -3.22 -23.33 6.75
N TYR A 146 -3.89 -23.69 5.66
CA TYR A 146 -3.43 -23.36 4.31
C TYR A 146 -3.55 -21.87 4.00
N GLY A 147 -4.63 -21.22 4.46
CA GLY A 147 -4.83 -19.78 4.37
C GLY A 147 -3.78 -18.98 5.12
N ALA A 148 -3.45 -19.39 6.36
CA ALA A 148 -2.38 -18.79 7.16
C ALA A 148 -1.01 -18.89 6.46
N HIS A 149 -0.72 -20.01 5.81
CA HIS A 149 0.50 -20.17 5.02
C HIS A 149 0.57 -19.20 3.82
N ILE A 150 -0.54 -19.03 3.11
CA ILE A 150 -0.63 -18.08 1.99
C ILE A 150 -0.48 -16.64 2.48
N LEU A 151 -1.17 -16.29 3.58
CA LEU A 151 -1.09 -14.97 4.19
C LEU A 151 0.35 -14.63 4.59
N ALA A 152 1.05 -15.56 5.25
CA ALA A 152 2.45 -15.36 5.61
C ALA A 152 3.36 -15.10 4.39
N ALA A 153 3.09 -15.74 3.25
CA ALA A 153 3.81 -15.48 2.01
C ALA A 153 3.49 -14.08 1.41
N LEU A 154 2.23 -13.65 1.52
CA LEU A 154 1.78 -12.32 1.10
C LEU A 154 2.36 -11.20 1.98
N GLU A 155 2.58 -11.46 3.27
CA GLU A 155 3.10 -10.46 4.21
C GLU A 155 4.63 -10.36 4.28
N ARG A 156 5.36 -11.39 3.81
CA ARG A 156 6.82 -11.56 4.02
C ARG A 156 7.70 -10.30 3.79
N HIS A 157 7.34 -9.40 2.86
CA HIS A 157 8.12 -8.19 2.57
C HIS A 157 7.42 -6.87 2.94
N LEU A 158 6.19 -6.90 3.46
CA LEU A 158 5.49 -5.69 3.90
C LEU A 158 6.15 -4.99 5.10
N PRO A 159 6.63 -5.70 6.13
CA PRO A 159 7.30 -5.06 7.26
C PRO A 159 8.51 -4.23 6.84
N MET A 160 9.27 -4.68 5.83
CA MET A 160 10.39 -3.91 5.28
C MET A 160 9.92 -2.58 4.68
N LEU A 161 8.78 -2.57 4.01
CA LEU A 161 8.22 -1.35 3.42
C LEU A 161 7.74 -0.37 4.51
N ALA A 162 7.14 -0.89 5.59
CA ALA A 162 6.78 -0.09 6.77
C ALA A 162 8.00 0.54 7.46
N ILE A 163 9.10 -0.21 7.55
CA ILE A 163 10.37 0.29 8.08
C ILE A 163 10.91 1.40 7.18
N VAL A 164 10.99 1.19 5.86
CA VAL A 164 11.46 2.23 4.92
C VAL A 164 10.60 3.49 5.03
N ALA A 165 9.27 3.33 5.08
CA ALA A 165 8.31 4.42 5.17
C ALA A 165 8.49 5.30 6.42
N SER A 166 8.86 4.70 7.55
CA SER A 166 9.04 5.41 8.82
C SER A 166 10.47 5.89 9.05
N VAL A 167 11.46 5.06 8.71
CA VAL A 167 12.87 5.33 8.98
C VAL A 167 13.47 6.30 7.96
N ALA A 168 13.08 6.29 6.68
CA ALA A 168 13.66 7.20 5.70
C ALA A 168 13.44 8.69 6.04
N PRO A 169 12.23 9.14 6.45
CA PRO A 169 12.02 10.51 6.95
C PRO A 169 12.80 10.81 8.22
N MET A 170 12.92 9.85 9.15
CA MET A 170 13.69 10.03 10.39
C MET A 170 15.19 10.21 10.11
N VAL A 171 15.74 9.47 9.14
CA VAL A 171 17.13 9.65 8.70
C VAL A 171 17.30 11.00 8.00
N GLY A 172 16.31 11.42 7.20
CA GLY A 172 16.28 12.77 6.60
C GLY A 172 16.33 13.88 7.66
N PHE A 173 15.52 13.76 8.70
CA PHE A 173 15.51 14.66 9.84
C PHE A 173 16.85 14.66 10.59
N LEU A 174 17.44 13.48 10.84
CA LEU A 174 18.76 13.37 11.45
C LEU A 174 19.84 14.09 10.63
N GLY A 175 19.77 14.01 9.30
CA GLY A 175 20.64 14.75 8.40
C GLY A 175 20.54 16.27 8.57
N THR A 176 19.36 16.81 8.87
CA THR A 176 19.22 18.25 9.14
C THR A 176 19.92 18.68 10.41
N VAL A 177 19.77 17.89 11.47
CA VAL A 177 20.42 18.15 12.76
C VAL A 177 21.93 18.13 12.57
N GLN A 178 22.46 17.15 11.83
CA GLN A 178 23.89 17.10 11.57
C GLN A 178 24.38 18.24 10.67
N GLY A 179 23.64 18.60 9.60
CA GLY A 179 24.00 19.72 8.73
C GLY A 179 24.03 21.05 9.47
N MET A 180 23.08 21.28 10.39
CA MET A 180 23.10 22.46 11.27
C MET A 180 24.29 22.44 12.24
N ILE A 181 24.64 21.29 12.82
CA ILE A 181 25.81 21.18 13.70
C ILE A 181 27.10 21.57 12.97
N VAL A 182 27.27 21.09 11.72
CA VAL A 182 28.43 21.45 10.89
C VAL A 182 28.41 22.93 10.53
N ALA A 183 27.26 23.46 10.08
CA ALA A 183 27.12 24.87 9.76
C ALA A 183 27.55 25.78 10.92
N PHE A 184 27.09 25.49 12.15
CA PHE A 184 27.48 26.29 13.32
C PHE A 184 28.94 26.10 13.71
N SER A 185 29.51 24.91 13.55
CA SER A 185 30.94 24.67 13.79
C SER A 185 31.80 25.51 12.84
N ASP A 186 31.46 25.53 11.55
CA ASP A 186 32.19 26.28 10.53
C ASP A 186 32.10 27.80 10.78
N ILE A 187 30.92 28.30 11.17
CA ILE A 187 30.75 29.71 11.55
C ILE A 187 31.69 30.09 12.71
N VAL A 188 31.76 29.27 13.75
CA VAL A 188 32.61 29.53 14.93
C VAL A 188 34.10 29.48 14.57
N GLU A 189 34.50 28.61 13.64
CA GLU A 189 35.89 28.52 13.18
C GLU A 189 36.29 29.74 12.33
N MET A 190 35.40 30.19 11.44
CA MET A 190 35.62 31.36 10.57
C MET A 190 35.64 32.67 11.36
N ASP A 191 34.81 32.80 12.40
CA ASP A 191 34.83 33.94 13.32
C ASP A 191 36.19 34.06 14.06
N LYS A 192 36.76 32.94 14.50
CA LYS A 192 38.08 32.90 15.17
C LYS A 192 39.24 33.24 14.24
N THR A 193 39.16 32.90 12.97
CA THR A 193 40.23 33.11 11.99
C THR A 193 40.14 34.48 11.29
N GLY A 194 39.08 35.26 11.54
CA GLY A 194 38.96 36.66 11.11
C GLY A 194 38.85 36.85 9.59
N GLY A 195 38.56 35.79 8.83
CA GLY A 195 38.60 35.82 7.37
C GLY A 195 37.69 34.77 6.75
N GLY A 196 36.41 35.09 6.60
CA GLY A 196 35.47 34.23 5.88
C GLY A 196 34.09 34.87 5.73
N ASN A 197 33.40 34.57 4.64
CA ASN A 197 32.02 34.99 4.45
C ASN A 197 31.11 34.06 5.26
N ILE A 198 30.88 34.40 6.53
CA ILE A 198 30.10 33.63 7.52
C ILE A 198 28.73 33.19 6.95
N ILE A 199 28.11 34.08 6.16
CA ILE A 199 26.81 33.84 5.52
C ILE A 199 26.89 32.66 4.54
N GLN A 200 27.99 32.54 3.79
CA GLN A 200 28.17 31.48 2.80
C GLN A 200 28.39 30.11 3.46
N ALA A 201 29.17 30.05 4.55
CA ALA A 201 29.37 28.83 5.31
C ALA A 201 28.06 28.33 5.95
N ALA A 202 27.29 29.25 6.54
CA ALA A 202 25.97 28.95 7.10
C ALA A 202 25.00 28.43 6.01
N ALA A 203 24.95 29.11 4.86
CA ALA A 203 24.06 28.75 3.77
C ALA A 203 24.37 27.35 3.20
N ALA A 204 25.66 27.00 3.06
CA ALA A 204 26.07 25.69 2.55
C ALA A 204 25.58 24.54 3.47
N GLY A 205 25.83 24.62 4.78
CA GLY A 205 25.38 23.56 5.71
C GLY A 205 23.86 23.44 5.83
N ILE A 206 23.14 24.57 5.75
CA ILE A 206 21.67 24.58 5.73
C ILE A 206 21.12 23.97 4.43
N GLN A 207 21.74 24.24 3.29
CA GLN A 207 21.35 23.64 2.00
C GLN A 207 21.46 22.11 2.05
N VAL A 208 22.59 21.58 2.55
CA VAL A 208 22.80 20.13 2.74
C VAL A 208 21.75 19.52 3.67
N ALA A 209 21.46 20.20 4.78
CA ALA A 209 20.42 19.78 5.74
C ALA A 209 19.04 19.66 5.06
N LEU A 210 18.61 20.70 4.34
CA LEU A 210 17.30 20.74 3.69
C LEU A 210 17.17 19.70 2.58
N LEU A 211 18.22 19.52 1.76
CA LEU A 211 18.25 18.48 0.73
C LEU A 211 18.05 17.10 1.33
N THR A 212 18.77 16.76 2.40
CA THR A 212 18.69 15.44 3.05
C THR A 212 17.28 15.12 3.56
N THR A 213 16.57 16.11 4.11
CA THR A 213 15.16 15.93 4.50
C THR A 213 14.24 15.77 3.33
N CYS A 214 14.40 16.60 2.28
CA CYS A 214 13.57 16.50 1.09
C CYS A 214 13.66 15.08 0.48
N PHE A 215 14.87 14.54 0.34
CA PHE A 215 15.08 13.17 -0.13
C PHE A 215 14.48 12.11 0.80
N GLY A 216 14.65 12.25 2.12
CA GLY A 216 14.04 11.33 3.09
C GLY A 216 12.51 11.26 2.96
N LEU A 217 11.86 12.40 2.69
CA LEU A 217 10.42 12.48 2.47
C LEU A 217 10.00 11.94 1.09
N ILE A 218 10.76 12.27 0.03
CA ILE A 218 10.52 11.75 -1.33
C ILE A 218 10.55 10.21 -1.35
N VAL A 219 11.38 9.59 -0.52
CA VAL A 219 11.43 8.13 -0.39
C VAL A 219 10.36 7.59 0.56
N GLY A 220 10.16 8.25 1.71
CA GLY A 220 9.25 7.79 2.75
C GLY A 220 7.78 7.83 2.34
N ILE A 221 7.34 8.90 1.66
CA ILE A 221 5.91 9.10 1.31
C ILE A 221 5.42 8.00 0.34
N PRO A 222 6.08 7.72 -0.80
CA PRO A 222 5.65 6.64 -1.69
C PRO A 222 5.72 5.27 -1.04
N ALA A 223 6.74 5.00 -0.22
CA ALA A 223 6.85 3.75 0.53
C ALA A 223 5.67 3.56 1.50
N TYR A 224 5.27 4.63 2.21
CA TYR A 224 4.11 4.62 3.10
C TYR A 224 2.81 4.38 2.35
N MET A 225 2.60 5.07 1.23
CA MET A 225 1.42 4.87 0.39
C MET A 225 1.33 3.44 -0.14
N ALA A 226 2.44 2.90 -0.64
CA ALA A 226 2.51 1.53 -1.13
C ALA A 226 2.25 0.51 -0.01
N PHE A 227 2.82 0.70 1.18
CA PHE A 227 2.56 -0.15 2.35
C PHE A 227 1.07 -0.20 2.70
N ASN A 228 0.40 0.96 2.78
CA ASN A 228 -1.03 1.01 3.08
C ASN A 228 -1.87 0.37 1.97
N TYR A 229 -1.54 0.63 0.70
CA TYR A 229 -2.23 0.04 -0.44
C TYR A 229 -2.15 -1.50 -0.41
N PHE A 230 -0.94 -2.05 -0.31
CA PHE A 230 -0.77 -3.50 -0.27
C PHE A 230 -1.37 -4.14 0.98
N SER A 231 -1.29 -3.48 2.13
CA SER A 231 -1.93 -3.97 3.37
C SER A 231 -3.45 -4.03 3.22
N SER A 232 -4.06 -3.00 2.61
CA SER A 232 -5.51 -3.00 2.33
C SER A 232 -5.91 -4.16 1.43
N VAL A 233 -5.14 -4.43 0.36
CA VAL A 233 -5.46 -5.51 -0.57
C VAL A 233 -5.30 -6.89 0.09
N ILE A 234 -4.27 -7.08 0.91
CA ILE A 234 -4.10 -8.32 1.68
C ILE A 234 -5.25 -8.51 2.67
N ASN A 235 -5.70 -7.44 3.34
CA ASN A 235 -6.83 -7.51 4.26
C ASN A 235 -8.14 -7.89 3.53
N THR A 236 -8.41 -7.31 2.35
CA THR A 236 -9.56 -7.73 1.52
C THR A 236 -9.45 -9.21 1.15
N PHE A 237 -8.25 -9.68 0.78
CA PHE A 237 -8.02 -11.09 0.48
C PHE A 237 -8.30 -12.01 1.67
N VAL A 238 -7.89 -11.63 2.88
CA VAL A 238 -8.19 -12.41 4.10
C VAL A 238 -9.69 -12.53 4.31
N LEU A 239 -10.43 -11.42 4.16
CA LEU A 239 -11.89 -11.41 4.28
C LEU A 239 -12.55 -12.33 3.23
N ASP A 240 -12.10 -12.28 1.97
CA ASP A 240 -12.63 -13.15 0.90
C ASP A 240 -12.42 -14.65 1.22
N VAL A 241 -11.26 -14.98 1.81
CA VAL A 241 -10.94 -16.35 2.24
C VAL A 241 -11.81 -16.80 3.40
N GLU A 242 -11.93 -15.98 4.44
CA GLU A 242 -12.75 -16.28 5.62
C GLU A 242 -14.23 -16.47 5.24
N GLU A 243 -14.76 -15.58 4.39
CA GLU A 243 -16.13 -15.67 3.89
C GLU A 243 -16.35 -16.95 3.06
N SER A 244 -15.43 -17.26 2.14
CA SER A 244 -15.51 -18.47 1.31
C SER A 244 -15.38 -19.75 2.15
N ALA A 245 -14.55 -19.74 3.20
CA ALA A 245 -14.43 -20.86 4.13
C ALA A 245 -15.72 -21.06 4.94
N ALA A 246 -16.29 -19.97 5.49
CA ALA A 246 -17.53 -20.02 6.25
C ALA A 246 -18.71 -20.55 5.41
N GLU A 247 -18.82 -20.10 4.16
CA GLU A 247 -19.87 -20.59 3.26
C GLU A 247 -19.70 -22.06 2.87
N LEU A 248 -18.47 -22.52 2.65
CA LEU A 248 -18.21 -23.94 2.40
C LEU A 248 -18.66 -24.79 3.59
N VAL A 249 -18.34 -24.34 4.82
CA VAL A 249 -18.77 -25.01 6.05
C VAL A 249 -20.29 -25.10 6.10
N MET A 250 -21.00 -23.99 5.93
CA MET A 250 -22.47 -23.99 5.93
C MET A 250 -23.05 -24.94 4.88
N ALA A 251 -22.49 -24.95 3.66
CA ALA A 251 -22.92 -25.86 2.61
C ALA A 251 -22.69 -27.33 2.98
N VAL A 252 -21.55 -27.64 3.59
CA VAL A 252 -21.22 -28.99 4.07
C VAL A 252 -22.15 -29.42 5.21
N THR A 253 -22.34 -28.59 6.23
CA THR A 253 -23.23 -28.89 7.38
C THR A 253 -24.67 -29.10 6.91
N LEU A 254 -25.14 -28.30 5.95
CA LEU A 254 -26.47 -28.48 5.36
C LEU A 254 -26.58 -29.84 4.63
N GLN A 255 -25.58 -30.25 3.87
CA GLN A 255 -25.58 -31.56 3.20
C GLN A 255 -25.59 -32.72 4.21
N LEU A 256 -24.84 -32.60 5.30
CA LEU A 256 -24.80 -33.61 6.36
C LEU A 256 -26.15 -33.74 7.07
N THR A 257 -26.78 -32.62 7.45
CA THR A 257 -28.11 -32.61 8.09
C THR A 257 -29.21 -33.13 7.17
N LEU A 258 -29.16 -32.82 5.86
CA LEU A 258 -30.09 -33.38 4.88
C LEU A 258 -29.91 -34.89 4.72
N ARG A 259 -28.67 -35.40 4.75
CA ARG A 259 -28.37 -36.83 4.68
C ARG A 259 -28.87 -37.59 5.90
N GLU A 260 -28.65 -37.06 7.11
CA GLU A 260 -29.22 -37.62 8.35
C GLU A 260 -30.76 -37.64 8.34
N SER A 261 -31.38 -36.58 7.80
CA SER A 261 -32.84 -36.50 7.63
C SER A 261 -33.37 -37.54 6.64
N ALA A 262 -32.63 -37.81 5.55
CA ALA A 262 -32.99 -38.85 4.58
C ALA A 262 -32.84 -40.26 5.16
N GLU A 263 -31.79 -40.51 5.95
CA GLU A 263 -31.56 -41.79 6.63
C GLU A 263 -32.58 -42.06 7.74
N SER A 264 -33.03 -41.02 8.47
CA SER A 264 -34.07 -41.14 9.51
C SER A 264 -35.50 -41.24 8.97
N GLY A 265 -35.75 -40.83 7.72
CA GLY A 265 -37.06 -40.85 7.08
C GLY A 265 -37.46 -42.18 6.41
N GLN A 266 -36.58 -43.19 6.37
CA GLN A 266 -36.90 -44.46 5.72
C GLN A 266 -37.76 -45.34 6.63
N PRO A 267 -39.03 -45.66 6.28
CA PRO A 267 -39.84 -46.55 7.10
C PRO A 267 -39.16 -47.92 7.13
N LYS A 268 -38.93 -48.43 8.35
CA LYS A 268 -38.77 -49.87 8.61
C LYS A 268 -40.06 -50.57 8.15
N ASN A 269 -40.24 -50.75 6.83
CA ASN A 269 -41.33 -51.56 6.35
C ASN A 269 -40.92 -53.02 6.50
N ALA A 270 -41.78 -53.72 7.23
CA ALA A 270 -41.67 -55.10 7.60
C ALA A 270 -41.56 -56.01 6.38
N SER A 271 -41.09 -57.23 6.61
CA SER A 271 -41.82 -58.48 6.34
C SER A 271 -40.86 -59.68 6.44
N PRO A 272 -41.37 -60.92 6.56
CA PRO A 272 -42.48 -61.40 7.40
C PRO A 272 -41.99 -62.33 8.54
#